data_AF-A0A4Y1ZF57-F1
#
_entry.id   AF-A0A4Y1ZF57-F1
#
_cell.length_a   1.000
_cell.length_b   1.000
_cell.length_c   1.000
_cell.angle_alpha   90.00
_cell.angle_beta   90.00
_cell.angle_gamma   90.00
#
_symmetry.space_group_name_H-M   'P 1'
#
loop_
_entity.id
_entity.type
_entity.pdbx_description
1 polymer ?
#
loop_
_entity_poly.entity_id
_entity_poly.type
_entity_poly.pdbx_seq_one_letter_code
_entity_poly.pdbx_strand_id
1 'polypeptide(L)'
;MRFVCFLLNFILLIFSVTKTLNVDLFNIWNISIIGLLILHYSGGNIILTTVFVAGVYTLALINADVMKPTINELLNYEKTNITTTAHPELLIAPVVMIFNKLIDRFLPFIDKFDFNAETLNRKIGFWGSKFAIGAYLGVFIGLLARQSPSEIFRLAFIAGVSLELFAYVGGWFGPAIDPLSQGITTFMSKRLRGRKLFIGIDWPILAPRAELWAVANILAPILLIVALILPGNHVLPLGGILMTVLAPALLIITKGRVVRMTIIGTVMIPLFLWAATMIAEFLTSTSKAMGNFPTGLAKGSLFLLSTQIRLRKC
;
A
#
# COMPACT_ATOMS: atom_id res chain seq x y z
N MET A 1 -20.22 -11.20 -2.86
CA MET A 1 -19.20 -10.36 -3.51
C MET A 1 -18.03 -11.13 -4.13
N ARG A 2 -17.43 -12.12 -3.45
CA ARG A 2 -16.29 -12.91 -4.00
C ARG A 2 -16.54 -13.53 -5.38
N PHE A 3 -17.62 -14.30 -5.52
CA PHE A 3 -18.00 -14.90 -6.81
C PHE A 3 -18.24 -13.88 -7.92
N VAL A 4 -18.87 -12.74 -7.59
CA VAL A 4 -19.15 -11.66 -8.54
C VAL A 4 -17.86 -11.05 -9.08
N CYS A 5 -16.88 -10.79 -8.21
CA CYS A 5 -15.58 -10.24 -8.63
C CYS A 5 -14.82 -11.22 -9.54
N PHE A 6 -14.87 -12.51 -9.23
CA PHE A 6 -14.21 -13.53 -10.06
C PHE A 6 -14.85 -13.62 -11.44
N LEU A 7 -16.19 -13.75 -11.51
CA LEU A 7 -16.94 -13.76 -12.77
C LEU A 7 -16.67 -12.49 -13.59
N LEU A 8 -16.71 -11.32 -12.94
CA LEU A 8 -16.42 -10.05 -13.57
C LEU A 8 -15.00 -10.01 -14.12
N ASN A 9 -13.99 -10.50 -13.40
CA ASN A 9 -12.62 -10.57 -13.93
C ASN A 9 -12.56 -11.38 -15.23
N PHE A 10 -13.19 -12.56 -15.27
CA PHE A 10 -13.24 -13.39 -16.48
C PHE A 10 -13.94 -12.69 -17.63
N ILE A 11 -15.08 -12.03 -17.37
CA ILE A 11 -15.82 -11.25 -18.37
C ILE A 11 -14.91 -10.14 -18.94
N LEU A 12 -14.27 -9.35 -18.07
CA LEU A 12 -13.37 -8.27 -18.49
C LEU A 12 -12.18 -8.77 -19.31
N LEU A 13 -11.65 -9.95 -19.00
CA LEU A 13 -10.59 -10.60 -19.78
C LEU A 13 -11.07 -11.05 -21.17
N ILE A 14 -12.28 -11.61 -21.28
CA ILE A 14 -12.89 -12.01 -22.55
C ILE A 14 -13.11 -10.78 -23.44
N PHE A 15 -13.65 -9.70 -22.86
CA PHE A 15 -13.87 -8.43 -23.57
C PHE A 15 -12.61 -7.58 -23.75
N SER A 16 -11.45 -8.02 -23.25
CA SER A 16 -10.17 -7.32 -23.38
C SER A 16 -10.11 -5.95 -22.69
N VAL A 17 -10.97 -5.71 -21.69
CA VAL A 17 -10.96 -4.46 -20.91
C VAL A 17 -9.72 -4.39 -20.02
N THR A 18 -9.27 -5.53 -19.51
CA THR A 18 -8.02 -5.68 -18.74
C THR A 18 -7.21 -6.86 -19.26
N LYS A 19 -5.91 -6.85 -18.97
CA LYS A 19 -4.99 -7.97 -19.18
C LYS A 19 -4.68 -8.71 -17.89
N THR A 20 -5.15 -8.22 -16.74
CA THR A 20 -4.82 -8.77 -15.43
C THR A 20 -5.87 -9.77 -14.95
N LEU A 21 -5.41 -10.99 -14.65
CA LEU A 21 -6.14 -11.97 -13.86
C LEU A 21 -5.72 -11.81 -12.40
N ASN A 22 -6.62 -11.33 -11.55
CA ASN A 22 -6.38 -11.25 -10.11
C ASN A 22 -6.56 -12.64 -9.49
N VAL A 23 -5.47 -13.22 -9.01
CA VAL A 23 -5.46 -14.56 -8.38
C VAL A 23 -5.44 -14.48 -6.85
N ASP A 24 -5.24 -13.28 -6.30
CA ASP A 24 -5.29 -13.06 -4.87
C ASP A 24 -6.71 -12.80 -4.38
N LEU A 25 -7.21 -13.72 -3.54
CA LEU A 25 -8.52 -13.66 -2.93
C LEU A 25 -8.58 -12.68 -1.75
N PHE A 26 -7.44 -12.33 -1.15
CA PHE A 26 -7.37 -11.34 -0.06
C PHE A 26 -7.71 -9.94 -0.55
N ASN A 27 -7.28 -9.57 -1.77
CA ASN A 27 -7.72 -8.35 -2.46
C ASN A 27 -9.25 -8.17 -2.45
N ILE A 28 -10.02 -9.25 -2.56
CA ILE A 28 -11.49 -9.19 -2.64
C ILE A 28 -12.12 -8.84 -1.29
N TRP A 29 -11.43 -9.08 -0.18
CA TRP A 29 -11.93 -8.67 1.14
C TRP A 29 -12.01 -7.16 1.27
N ASN A 30 -11.00 -6.41 0.82
CA ASN A 30 -11.02 -4.94 0.79
C ASN A 30 -12.22 -4.41 -0.02
N ILE A 31 -12.46 -5.00 -1.20
CA ILE A 31 -13.62 -4.69 -2.05
C ILE A 31 -14.94 -5.03 -1.35
N SER A 32 -14.96 -6.09 -0.54
CA SER A 32 -16.15 -6.49 0.21
C SER A 32 -16.50 -5.48 1.31
N ILE A 33 -15.49 -4.90 2.00
CA ILE A 33 -15.71 -3.83 2.98
C ILE A 33 -16.31 -2.59 2.31
N ILE A 34 -15.77 -2.19 1.15
CA ILE A 34 -16.33 -1.09 0.34
C ILE A 34 -17.78 -1.40 -0.04
N GLY A 35 -18.08 -2.63 -0.45
CA GLY A 35 -19.45 -3.07 -0.74
C GLY A 35 -20.39 -2.97 0.45
N LEU A 36 -19.96 -3.37 1.64
CA LEU A 36 -20.78 -3.23 2.86
C LEU A 36 -21.03 -1.77 3.22
N LEU A 37 -20.03 -0.90 3.05
CA LEU A 37 -20.17 0.54 3.28
C LEU A 37 -21.24 1.13 2.35
N ILE A 38 -21.19 0.81 1.05
CA ILE A 38 -22.16 1.30 0.07
C ILE A 38 -23.55 0.72 0.34
N LEU A 39 -23.65 -0.55 0.70
CA LEU A 39 -24.93 -1.18 1.03
C LEU A 39 -25.60 -0.48 2.21
N HIS A 40 -24.82 -0.12 3.22
CA HIS A 40 -25.31 0.60 4.39
C HIS A 40 -25.85 2.00 4.02
N TYR A 41 -25.06 2.80 3.30
CA TYR A 41 -25.46 4.17 2.95
C TYR A 41 -26.53 4.24 1.84
N SER A 42 -26.66 3.20 1.02
CA SER A 42 -27.71 3.11 -0.01
C SER A 42 -29.05 2.57 0.51
N GLY A 43 -29.18 2.34 1.82
CA GLY A 43 -30.41 1.82 2.42
C GLY A 43 -30.71 0.37 2.03
N GLY A 44 -29.67 -0.44 1.77
CA GLY A 44 -29.81 -1.85 1.39
C GLY A 44 -29.99 -2.09 -0.11
N ASN A 45 -29.72 -1.12 -0.98
CA ASN A 45 -29.83 -1.30 -2.43
C ASN A 45 -28.69 -2.19 -2.97
N ILE A 46 -28.96 -3.48 -3.10
CA ILE A 46 -28.00 -4.49 -3.58
C ILE A 46 -27.58 -4.25 -5.03
N ILE A 47 -28.49 -3.76 -5.89
CA ILE A 47 -28.18 -3.51 -7.31
C ILE A 47 -27.17 -2.39 -7.42
N LEU A 48 -27.44 -1.24 -6.78
CA LEU A 48 -26.53 -0.10 -6.75
C LEU A 48 -25.16 -0.48 -6.18
N THR A 49 -25.17 -1.22 -5.06
CA THR A 49 -23.95 -1.73 -4.42
C THR A 49 -23.14 -2.60 -5.38
N THR A 50 -23.79 -3.52 -6.08
CA THR A 50 -23.13 -4.44 -7.01
C THR A 50 -22.52 -3.70 -8.19
N VAL A 51 -23.24 -2.74 -8.77
CA VAL A 51 -22.73 -1.91 -9.88
C VAL A 51 -21.50 -1.10 -9.44
N PHE A 52 -21.55 -0.47 -8.27
CA PHE A 52 -20.44 0.34 -7.78
C PHE A 52 -19.21 -0.53 -7.44
N VAL A 53 -19.41 -1.65 -6.76
CA VAL A 53 -18.35 -2.63 -6.46
C VAL A 53 -17.71 -3.16 -7.74
N ALA A 54 -18.51 -3.49 -8.75
CA ALA A 54 -18.03 -3.91 -10.06
C ALA A 54 -17.15 -2.84 -10.71
N GLY A 55 -17.56 -1.56 -10.62
CA GLY A 55 -16.79 -0.42 -11.09
C GLY A 55 -15.44 -0.29 -10.38
N VAL A 56 -15.44 -0.28 -9.03
CA VAL A 56 -14.21 -0.18 -8.22
C VAL A 56 -13.24 -1.33 -8.52
N TYR A 57 -13.75 -2.55 -8.61
CA TYR A 57 -12.93 -3.72 -8.94
C TYR A 57 -12.36 -3.64 -10.36
N THR A 58 -13.16 -3.19 -11.33
CA THR A 58 -12.70 -2.97 -12.71
C THR A 58 -11.58 -1.93 -12.76
N LEU A 59 -11.72 -0.82 -12.02
CA LEU A 59 -10.68 0.21 -11.91
C LEU A 59 -9.41 -0.35 -11.29
N ALA A 60 -9.50 -1.22 -10.28
CA ALA A 60 -8.33 -1.83 -9.66
C ALA A 60 -7.55 -2.71 -10.66
N LEU A 61 -8.26 -3.48 -11.50
CA LEU A 61 -7.64 -4.28 -12.56
C LEU A 61 -7.01 -3.42 -13.67
N ILE A 62 -7.69 -2.36 -14.10
CA ILE A 62 -7.12 -1.41 -15.08
C ILE A 62 -5.86 -0.76 -14.52
N ASN A 63 -5.89 -0.35 -13.25
CA ASN A 63 -4.73 0.24 -12.60
C ASN A 63 -3.55 -0.75 -12.55
N ALA A 64 -3.82 -2.04 -12.27
CA ALA A 64 -2.80 -3.09 -12.29
C ALA A 64 -2.11 -3.23 -13.67
N ASP A 65 -2.86 -3.08 -14.76
CA ASP A 65 -2.33 -3.07 -16.13
C ASP A 65 -1.45 -1.83 -16.38
N VAL A 66 -1.90 -0.66 -15.93
CA VAL A 66 -1.22 0.62 -16.12
C VAL A 66 0.09 0.68 -15.33
N MET A 67 0.11 0.13 -14.11
CA MET A 67 1.28 0.17 -13.22
C MET A 67 2.35 -0.87 -13.57
N LYS A 68 2.01 -1.90 -14.36
CA LYS A 68 2.92 -3.01 -14.70
C LYS A 68 4.31 -2.58 -15.22
N PRO A 69 4.45 -1.60 -16.13
CA PRO A 69 5.78 -1.17 -16.60
C PRO A 69 6.63 -0.60 -15.47
N THR A 70 6.03 0.18 -14.57
CA THR A 70 6.74 0.78 -13.43
C THR A 70 7.10 -0.27 -12.38
N ILE A 71 6.23 -1.26 -12.14
CA ILE A 71 6.53 -2.40 -11.26
C ILE A 71 7.74 -3.18 -11.80
N ASN A 72 7.82 -3.40 -13.11
CA ASN A 72 8.97 -4.06 -13.72
C ASN A 72 10.27 -3.28 -13.52
N GLU A 73 10.22 -1.96 -13.73
CA GLU A 73 11.37 -1.07 -13.50
C GLU A 73 11.81 -1.09 -12.03
N LEU A 74 10.87 -1.01 -11.09
CA LEU A 74 11.16 -0.99 -9.66
C LEU A 74 11.74 -2.32 -9.16
N LEU A 75 11.17 -3.44 -9.59
CA LEU A 75 11.56 -4.77 -9.11
C LEU A 75 12.65 -5.43 -9.96
N ASN A 76 13.15 -4.74 -11.00
CA ASN A 76 14.10 -5.29 -11.97
C ASN A 76 13.58 -6.57 -12.63
N TYR A 77 12.28 -6.65 -12.86
CA TYR A 77 11.68 -7.79 -13.56
C TYR A 77 11.87 -7.66 -15.07
N GLU A 78 12.07 -8.80 -15.73
CA GLU A 78 12.10 -8.86 -17.18
C GLU A 78 10.78 -8.35 -17.79
N LYS A 79 10.83 -7.80 -19.00
CA LYS A 79 9.61 -7.39 -19.73
C LYS A 79 8.67 -8.56 -20.00
N THR A 80 9.19 -9.78 -20.01
CA THR A 80 8.47 -11.06 -20.16
C THR A 80 7.65 -11.41 -18.93
N ASN A 81 8.10 -11.04 -17.72
CA ASN A 81 7.45 -11.34 -16.45
C ASN A 81 5.99 -10.86 -16.44
N ILE A 82 5.08 -11.69 -15.91
CA ILE A 82 3.63 -11.41 -15.93
C ILE A 82 3.07 -10.89 -14.61
N THR A 83 3.87 -10.81 -13.56
CA THR A 83 3.43 -10.41 -12.21
C THR A 83 3.09 -8.93 -12.14
N THR A 84 1.92 -8.59 -11.61
CA THR A 84 1.53 -7.23 -11.24
C THR A 84 0.81 -7.26 -9.90
N THR A 85 0.42 -6.10 -9.38
CA THR A 85 -0.45 -6.02 -8.20
C THR A 85 -1.79 -5.39 -8.54
N ALA A 86 -2.86 -6.06 -8.13
CA ALA A 86 -4.25 -5.62 -8.32
C ALA A 86 -4.89 -5.20 -6.99
N HIS A 87 -4.06 -4.91 -5.97
CA HIS A 87 -4.56 -4.57 -4.65
C HIS A 87 -5.36 -3.26 -4.68
N PRO A 88 -6.59 -3.20 -4.15
CA PRO A 88 -7.48 -2.04 -4.26
C PRO A 88 -6.92 -0.74 -3.66
N GLU A 89 -5.98 -0.81 -2.71
CA GLU A 89 -5.36 0.39 -2.15
C GLU A 89 -4.67 1.26 -3.22
N LEU A 90 -4.20 0.64 -4.29
CA LEU A 90 -3.51 1.34 -5.36
C LEU A 90 -4.45 2.24 -6.17
N LEU A 91 -5.77 2.17 -5.94
CA LEU A 91 -6.72 3.13 -6.50
C LEU A 91 -6.44 4.58 -6.07
N ILE A 92 -5.59 4.80 -5.06
CA ILE A 92 -5.08 6.14 -4.72
C ILE A 92 -3.99 6.64 -5.69
N ALA A 93 -3.38 5.76 -6.49
CA ALA A 93 -2.28 6.08 -7.38
C ALA A 93 -2.58 7.23 -8.37
N PRO A 94 -3.79 7.36 -8.97
CA PRO A 94 -4.13 8.51 -9.78
C PRO A 94 -4.09 9.85 -9.01
N VAL A 95 -4.50 9.85 -7.74
CA VAL A 95 -4.43 11.03 -6.86
C VAL A 95 -2.97 11.38 -6.59
N VAL A 96 -2.15 10.39 -6.23
CA VAL A 96 -0.70 10.55 -6.07
C VAL A 96 -0.06 11.09 -7.35
N MET A 97 -0.50 10.63 -8.53
CA MET A 97 0.00 11.11 -9.83
C MET A 97 -0.31 12.58 -10.06
N ILE A 98 -1.48 13.07 -9.64
CA ILE A 98 -1.80 14.50 -9.71
C ILE A 98 -0.77 15.31 -8.91
N PHE A 99 -0.50 14.93 -7.66
CA PHE A 99 0.50 15.61 -6.84
C PHE A 99 1.92 15.48 -7.40
N ASN A 100 2.28 14.31 -7.93
CA ASN A 100 3.59 14.14 -8.57
C ASN A 100 3.77 15.08 -9.77
N LYS A 101 2.74 15.26 -10.60
CA LYS A 101 2.75 16.23 -11.72
C LYS A 101 2.78 17.68 -11.25
N LEU A 102 2.14 17.99 -10.12
CA LEU A 102 2.24 19.33 -9.51
C LEU A 102 3.68 19.61 -9.06
N ILE A 103 4.36 18.63 -8.46
CA ILE A 103 5.78 18.75 -8.10
C ILE A 103 6.64 18.94 -9.36
N ASP A 104 6.41 18.16 -10.42
CA ASP A 104 7.13 18.33 -11.70
C ASP A 104 7.01 19.76 -12.25
N ARG A 105 5.82 20.37 -12.12
CA ARG A 105 5.53 21.70 -12.68
C ARG A 105 6.00 22.85 -11.80
N PHE A 106 5.79 22.77 -10.48
CA PHE A 106 5.97 23.88 -9.56
C PHE A 106 7.23 23.80 -8.71
N LEU A 107 7.73 22.57 -8.47
CA LEU A 107 8.88 22.33 -7.60
C LEU A 107 9.91 21.38 -8.25
N PRO A 108 10.32 21.60 -9.52
CA PRO A 108 11.25 20.69 -10.21
C PRO A 108 12.63 20.64 -9.55
N PHE A 109 13.00 21.66 -8.75
CA PHE A 109 14.28 21.71 -8.05
C PHE A 109 14.44 20.62 -6.97
N ILE A 110 13.34 20.02 -6.51
CA ILE A 110 13.36 18.98 -5.47
C ILE A 110 14.08 17.72 -5.98
N ASP A 111 14.04 17.46 -7.29
CA ASP A 111 14.74 16.33 -7.91
C ASP A 111 16.24 16.34 -7.70
N LYS A 112 16.83 17.51 -7.41
CA LYS A 112 18.26 17.63 -7.08
C LYS A 112 18.61 17.01 -5.73
N PHE A 113 17.65 16.99 -4.81
CA PHE A 113 17.80 16.47 -3.45
C PHE A 113 17.23 15.06 -3.30
N ASP A 114 16.54 14.58 -4.34
CA ASP A 114 15.90 13.28 -4.30
C ASP A 114 16.92 12.15 -4.47
N PHE A 115 16.64 11.04 -3.81
CA PHE A 115 17.47 9.86 -3.84
C PHE A 115 16.60 8.62 -3.73
N ASN A 116 17.14 7.53 -4.26
CA ASN A 116 16.63 6.20 -4.04
C ASN A 116 17.76 5.33 -3.49
N ALA A 117 17.43 4.18 -2.91
CA ALA A 117 18.41 3.33 -2.23
C ALA A 117 19.51 2.87 -3.19
N GLU A 118 19.16 2.63 -4.47
CA GLU A 118 20.11 2.21 -5.49
C GLU A 118 21.13 3.31 -5.84
N THR A 119 20.67 4.55 -6.01
CA THR A 119 21.53 5.71 -6.31
C THR A 119 22.44 6.02 -5.12
N LEU A 120 21.93 5.90 -3.91
CA LEU A 120 22.71 6.15 -2.70
C LEU A 120 23.79 5.07 -2.53
N ASN A 121 23.46 3.79 -2.69
CA ASN A 121 24.43 2.69 -2.66
C ASN A 121 25.54 2.88 -3.70
N ARG A 122 25.18 3.21 -4.96
CA ARG A 122 26.18 3.46 -6.02
C ARG A 122 27.13 4.62 -5.72
N LYS A 123 26.69 5.65 -4.98
CA LYS A 123 27.51 6.85 -4.70
C LYS A 123 28.37 6.71 -3.44
N ILE A 124 27.83 6.16 -2.36
CA ILE A 124 28.48 6.14 -1.03
C ILE A 124 28.70 4.73 -0.47
N GLY A 125 28.50 3.69 -1.30
CA GLY A 125 28.78 2.30 -0.98
C GLY A 125 27.92 1.78 0.17
N PHE A 126 28.56 1.17 1.17
CA PHE A 126 27.90 0.58 2.34
C PHE A 126 26.95 1.56 3.05
N TRP A 127 27.31 2.83 3.14
CA TRP A 127 26.48 3.85 3.81
C TRP A 127 25.18 4.18 3.07
N GLY A 128 25.03 3.73 1.82
CA GLY A 128 23.81 3.79 1.04
C GLY A 128 23.09 2.45 0.89
N SER A 129 23.55 1.40 1.58
CA SER A 129 22.92 0.07 1.57
C SER A 129 21.56 0.06 2.25
N LYS A 130 20.76 -0.98 1.99
CA LYS A 130 19.44 -1.16 2.61
C LYS A 130 19.59 -1.31 4.13
N PHE A 131 20.60 -2.07 4.58
CA PHE A 131 21.01 -2.12 5.98
C PHE A 131 21.27 -0.73 6.58
N ALA A 132 22.11 0.10 5.94
CA ALA A 132 22.45 1.42 6.47
C ALA A 132 21.21 2.33 6.58
N ILE A 133 20.33 2.31 5.58
CA ILE A 133 19.06 3.04 5.59
C ILE A 133 18.19 2.58 6.78
N GLY A 134 18.09 1.27 7.02
CA GLY A 134 17.38 0.72 8.16
C GLY A 134 18.01 1.11 9.50
N ALA A 135 19.35 1.12 9.57
CA ALA A 135 20.08 1.52 10.75
C ALA A 135 19.87 3.01 11.10
N TYR A 136 19.97 3.91 10.11
CA TYR A 136 19.68 5.34 10.31
C TYR A 136 18.27 5.55 10.82
N LEU A 137 17.32 4.81 10.28
CA LEU A 137 15.94 4.88 10.69
C LEU A 137 15.74 4.38 12.12
N GLY A 138 16.37 3.27 12.51
CA GLY A 138 16.29 2.77 13.88
C GLY A 138 16.93 3.74 14.88
N VAL A 139 18.05 4.41 14.51
CA VAL A 139 18.63 5.50 15.32
C VAL A 139 17.63 6.64 15.48
N PHE A 140 17.07 7.11 14.36
CA PHE A 140 16.12 8.23 14.36
C PHE A 140 14.89 7.93 15.22
N ILE A 141 14.29 6.75 15.09
CA ILE A 141 13.13 6.32 15.89
C ILE A 141 13.50 6.20 17.37
N GLY A 142 14.65 5.60 17.69
CA GLY A 142 15.10 5.44 19.06
C GLY A 142 15.33 6.78 19.76
N LEU A 143 15.87 7.77 19.06
CA LEU A 143 16.02 9.15 19.54
C LEU A 143 14.67 9.82 19.79
N LEU A 144 13.73 9.72 18.86
CA LEU A 144 12.37 10.28 19.03
C LEU A 144 11.64 9.64 20.22
N ALA A 145 11.83 8.34 20.42
CA ALA A 145 11.25 7.59 21.54
C ALA A 145 11.98 7.84 22.87
N ARG A 146 13.06 8.65 22.89
CA ARG A 146 13.91 8.93 24.06
C ARG A 146 14.42 7.65 24.74
N GLN A 147 14.77 6.64 23.93
CA GLN A 147 15.32 5.38 24.41
C GLN A 147 16.76 5.53 24.89
N SER A 148 17.23 4.58 25.71
CA SER A 148 18.63 4.55 26.14
C SER A 148 19.58 4.27 24.96
N PRO A 149 20.86 4.68 25.01
CA PRO A 149 21.80 4.45 23.92
C PRO A 149 21.88 2.98 23.47
N SER A 150 21.86 2.03 24.42
CA SER A 150 21.89 0.60 24.11
C SER A 150 20.65 0.12 23.34
N GLU A 151 19.47 0.62 23.70
CA GLU A 151 18.22 0.34 22.98
C GLU A 151 18.22 0.94 21.57
N ILE A 152 18.75 2.17 21.42
CA ILE A 152 18.89 2.82 20.11
C ILE A 152 19.79 1.99 19.19
N PHE A 153 20.95 1.52 19.67
CA PHE A 153 21.84 0.67 18.87
C PHE A 153 21.18 -0.68 18.52
N ARG A 154 20.45 -1.29 19.45
CA ARG A 154 19.70 -2.52 19.20
C ARG A 154 18.62 -2.30 18.15
N LEU A 155 17.88 -1.20 18.24
CA LEU A 155 16.81 -0.85 17.29
C LEU A 155 17.39 -0.58 15.90
N ALA A 156 18.48 0.18 15.81
CA ALA A 156 19.21 0.42 14.56
C ALA A 156 19.67 -0.89 13.91
N PHE A 157 20.26 -1.80 14.68
CA PHE A 157 20.71 -3.09 14.16
C PHE A 157 19.54 -3.95 13.68
N ILE A 158 18.47 -4.09 14.47
CA ILE A 158 17.28 -4.85 14.09
C ILE A 158 16.65 -4.27 12.83
N ALA A 159 16.46 -2.95 12.76
CA ALA A 159 15.87 -2.29 11.60
C ALA A 159 16.73 -2.48 10.34
N GLY A 160 18.06 -2.35 10.46
CA GLY A 160 19.00 -2.61 9.37
C GLY A 160 18.92 -4.05 8.86
N VAL A 161 19.01 -5.03 9.76
CA VAL A 161 18.91 -6.47 9.41
C VAL A 161 17.55 -6.79 8.80
N SER A 162 16.45 -6.27 9.37
CA SER A 162 15.10 -6.49 8.86
C SER A 162 14.96 -6.01 7.42
N LEU A 163 15.42 -4.79 7.09
CA LEU A 163 15.33 -4.29 5.71
C LEU A 163 16.18 -5.10 4.73
N GLU A 164 17.36 -5.57 5.15
CA GLU A 164 18.22 -6.43 4.33
C GLU A 164 17.54 -7.79 4.08
N LEU A 165 16.98 -8.42 5.12
CA LEU A 165 16.25 -9.68 5.00
C LEU A 165 14.99 -9.53 4.13
N PHE A 166 14.23 -8.44 4.30
CA PHE A 166 13.05 -8.16 3.48
C PHE A 166 13.40 -8.07 2.00
N ALA A 167 14.48 -7.37 1.69
CA ALA A 167 15.00 -7.29 0.32
C ALA A 167 15.46 -8.65 -0.22
N TYR A 168 16.15 -9.43 0.60
CA TYR A 168 16.70 -10.73 0.21
C TYR A 168 15.61 -11.76 -0.07
N VAL A 169 14.66 -11.93 0.86
CA VAL A 169 13.47 -12.79 0.70
C VAL A 169 12.61 -12.26 -0.46
N GLY A 170 12.51 -10.95 -0.57
CA GLY A 170 11.87 -10.25 -1.66
C GLY A 170 12.34 -10.67 -3.05
N GLY A 171 13.65 -10.88 -3.20
CA GLY A 171 14.26 -11.34 -4.44
C GLY A 171 13.81 -12.74 -4.87
N TRP A 172 13.24 -13.55 -3.97
CA TRP A 172 12.75 -14.89 -4.30
C TRP A 172 11.40 -14.86 -5.04
N PHE A 173 10.61 -13.80 -4.91
CA PHE A 173 9.28 -13.74 -5.54
C PHE A 173 9.34 -13.74 -7.06
N GLY A 174 10.29 -13.03 -7.67
CA GLY A 174 10.45 -13.00 -9.13
C GLY A 174 10.66 -14.41 -9.70
N PRO A 175 11.76 -15.10 -9.35
CA PRO A 175 12.05 -16.46 -9.80
C PRO A 175 10.97 -17.47 -9.43
N ALA A 176 10.32 -17.34 -8.27
CA ALA A 176 9.24 -18.25 -7.86
C ALA A 176 8.01 -18.14 -8.77
N ILE A 177 7.77 -16.98 -9.38
CA ILE A 177 6.60 -16.75 -10.26
C ILE A 177 6.93 -17.08 -11.73
N ASP A 178 8.19 -17.13 -12.12
CA ASP A 178 8.57 -17.39 -13.52
C ASP A 178 8.02 -18.73 -14.09
N PRO A 179 8.06 -19.87 -13.38
CA PRO A 179 7.46 -21.13 -13.86
C PRO A 179 5.95 -21.01 -14.05
N LEU A 180 5.25 -20.35 -13.12
CA LEU A 180 3.82 -20.07 -13.24
C LEU A 180 3.55 -19.19 -14.46
N SER A 181 4.44 -18.21 -14.71
CA SER A 181 4.34 -17.29 -15.83
C SER A 181 4.36 -18.00 -17.17
N GLN A 182 5.30 -18.95 -17.33
CA GLN A 182 5.43 -19.78 -18.53
C GLN A 182 4.25 -20.74 -18.69
N GLY A 183 3.80 -21.37 -17.61
CA GLY A 183 2.65 -22.29 -17.61
C GLY A 183 1.35 -21.61 -18.02
N ILE A 184 1.04 -20.45 -17.40
CA ILE A 184 -0.12 -19.64 -17.76
C ILE A 184 0.01 -19.15 -19.21
N THR A 185 1.15 -18.59 -19.60
CA THR A 185 1.37 -18.12 -20.99
C THR A 185 1.14 -19.24 -22.02
N THR A 186 1.56 -20.48 -21.72
CA THR A 186 1.37 -21.64 -22.58
C THR A 186 -0.10 -22.07 -22.66
N PHE A 187 -0.78 -22.18 -21.51
CA PHE A 187 -2.22 -22.49 -21.45
C PHE A 187 -3.07 -21.45 -22.20
N MET A 188 -2.68 -20.19 -22.03
CA MET A 188 -3.35 -19.02 -22.57
C MET A 188 -3.12 -18.86 -24.07
N SER A 189 -1.90 -19.14 -24.56
CA SER A 189 -1.63 -19.21 -25.99
C SER A 189 -2.51 -20.24 -26.69
N LYS A 190 -2.81 -21.37 -26.01
CA LYS A 190 -3.70 -22.42 -26.53
C LYS A 190 -5.20 -22.06 -26.48
N ARG A 191 -5.67 -21.32 -25.46
CA ARG A 191 -7.12 -21.06 -25.25
C ARG A 191 -7.62 -19.65 -25.57
N LEU A 192 -6.79 -18.61 -25.48
CA LEU A 192 -7.21 -17.20 -25.61
C LEU A 192 -6.37 -16.44 -26.64
N ARG A 193 -6.19 -17.05 -27.81
CA ARG A 193 -5.68 -16.41 -29.04
C ARG A 193 -4.29 -15.74 -28.88
N GLY A 194 -3.38 -16.35 -28.13
CA GLY A 194 -2.00 -15.84 -28.01
C GLY A 194 -1.84 -14.56 -27.19
N ARG A 195 -2.85 -14.13 -26.43
CA ARG A 195 -2.78 -12.89 -25.65
C ARG A 195 -1.94 -13.05 -24.38
N LYS A 196 -1.08 -12.07 -24.12
CA LYS A 196 -0.31 -11.98 -22.88
C LYS A 196 -1.21 -11.49 -21.75
N LEU A 197 -1.41 -12.33 -20.73
CA LEU A 197 -2.06 -11.93 -19.49
C LEU A 197 -1.04 -11.61 -18.40
N PHE A 198 -1.46 -10.76 -17.48
CA PHE A 198 -0.77 -10.49 -16.23
C PHE A 198 -1.46 -11.20 -15.07
N ILE A 199 -0.69 -11.51 -14.05
CA ILE A 199 -1.17 -12.13 -12.81
C ILE A 199 -1.09 -11.09 -11.72
N GLY A 200 -2.26 -10.63 -11.28
CA GLY A 200 -2.42 -9.71 -10.18
C GLY A 200 -2.34 -10.45 -8.86
N ILE A 201 -1.36 -10.08 -8.04
CA ILE A 201 -1.21 -10.54 -6.66
C ILE A 201 -1.25 -9.36 -5.68
N ASP A 202 -1.04 -9.64 -4.40
CA ASP A 202 -1.07 -8.65 -3.34
C ASP A 202 0.11 -7.65 -3.46
N TRP A 203 -0.03 -6.46 -2.86
CA TRP A 203 0.97 -5.39 -2.84
C TRP A 203 2.35 -5.76 -2.25
N PRO A 204 2.53 -6.77 -1.35
CA PRO A 204 3.82 -7.11 -0.76
C PRO A 204 4.92 -7.46 -1.76
N ILE A 205 4.60 -7.70 -3.04
CA ILE A 205 5.62 -7.77 -4.10
C ILE A 205 6.53 -6.53 -4.16
N LEU A 206 6.05 -5.38 -3.65
CA LEU A 206 6.77 -4.11 -3.60
C LEU A 206 7.60 -3.93 -2.32
N ALA A 207 7.34 -4.72 -1.28
CA ALA A 207 8.09 -4.71 -0.02
C ALA A 207 9.62 -4.86 -0.14
N PRO A 208 10.21 -5.47 -1.20
CA PRO A 208 11.67 -5.57 -1.33
C PRO A 208 12.37 -4.22 -1.58
N ARG A 209 11.62 -3.18 -1.92
CA ARG A 209 12.11 -1.80 -2.10
C ARG A 209 12.28 -1.13 -0.75
N ALA A 210 13.52 -0.80 -0.40
CA ALA A 210 13.85 -0.16 0.89
C ALA A 210 13.18 1.22 1.04
N GLU A 211 12.95 1.92 -0.07
CA GLU A 211 12.33 3.25 -0.09
C GLU A 211 10.89 3.22 0.45
N LEU A 212 10.16 2.11 0.23
CA LEU A 212 8.82 1.90 0.78
C LEU A 212 8.84 2.03 2.30
N TRP A 213 9.74 1.28 2.95
CA TRP A 213 9.85 1.24 4.40
C TRP A 213 10.48 2.50 4.98
N ALA A 214 11.49 3.06 4.31
CA ALA A 214 12.11 4.31 4.74
C ALA A 214 11.05 5.42 4.81
N VAL A 215 10.27 5.60 3.74
CA VAL A 215 9.22 6.62 3.69
C VAL A 215 8.09 6.30 4.67
N ALA A 216 7.64 5.04 4.77
CA ALA A 216 6.60 4.65 5.73
C ALA A 216 6.97 5.07 7.17
N ASN A 217 8.23 4.86 7.57
CA ASN A 217 8.67 5.22 8.91
C ASN A 217 8.96 6.73 9.08
N ILE A 218 9.31 7.46 8.02
CA ILE A 218 9.39 8.94 8.05
C ILE A 218 7.99 9.54 8.20
N LEU A 219 7.00 8.99 7.49
CA LEU A 219 5.62 9.47 7.50
C LEU A 219 4.88 9.08 8.78
N ALA A 220 5.25 7.99 9.46
CA ALA A 220 4.62 7.57 10.72
C ALA A 220 4.62 8.66 11.83
N PRO A 221 5.75 9.30 12.20
CA PRO A 221 5.73 10.38 13.18
C PRO A 221 4.98 11.62 12.66
N ILE A 222 5.08 11.94 11.38
CA ILE A 222 4.32 13.05 10.76
C ILE A 222 2.81 12.78 10.88
N LEU A 223 2.38 11.55 10.61
CA LEU A 223 1.00 11.10 10.76
C LEU A 223 0.49 11.28 12.19
N LEU A 224 1.29 10.92 13.19
CA LEU A 224 0.90 11.11 14.59
C LEU A 224 0.75 12.60 14.94
N ILE A 225 1.68 13.45 14.51
CA ILE A 225 1.60 14.90 14.73
C ILE A 225 0.35 15.46 14.05
N VAL A 226 0.15 15.13 12.76
CA VAL A 226 -1.01 15.61 12.00
C VAL A 226 -2.31 15.09 12.64
N ALA A 227 -2.38 13.83 13.07
CA ALA A 227 -3.56 13.29 13.73
C ALA A 227 -3.95 14.05 15.01
N LEU A 228 -2.98 14.61 15.74
CA LEU A 228 -3.25 15.38 16.95
C LEU A 228 -3.75 16.81 16.67
N ILE A 229 -3.33 17.42 15.57
CA ILE A 229 -3.65 18.83 15.26
C ILE A 229 -4.74 18.99 14.19
N LEU A 230 -5.02 17.96 13.40
CA LEU A 230 -5.92 18.05 12.25
C LEU A 230 -7.37 18.27 12.71
N PRO A 231 -8.02 19.38 12.33
CA PRO A 231 -9.40 19.64 12.72
C PRO A 231 -10.34 18.60 12.12
N GLY A 232 -11.32 18.17 12.91
CA GLY A 232 -12.31 17.17 12.51
C GLY A 232 -11.77 15.74 12.42
N ASN A 233 -10.53 15.50 12.87
CA ASN A 233 -10.00 14.15 13.02
C ASN A 233 -10.40 13.56 14.39
N HIS A 234 -10.97 12.35 14.37
CA HIS A 234 -11.29 11.60 15.59
C HIS A 234 -10.54 10.27 15.67
N VAL A 235 -9.54 10.09 14.81
CA VAL A 235 -8.79 8.84 14.67
C VAL A 235 -7.34 9.07 15.07
N LEU A 236 -6.87 8.28 16.03
CA LEU A 236 -5.43 8.16 16.30
C LEU A 236 -4.94 6.85 15.67
N PRO A 237 -4.37 6.88 14.45
CA PRO A 237 -3.95 5.66 13.79
C PRO A 237 -2.66 5.12 14.37
N LEU A 238 -2.53 3.79 14.37
CA LEU A 238 -1.23 3.15 14.52
C LEU A 238 -0.42 3.39 13.25
N GLY A 239 0.64 4.19 13.35
CA GLY A 239 1.39 4.71 12.21
C GLY A 239 1.87 3.63 11.22
N GLY A 240 2.15 2.41 11.69
CA GLY A 240 2.61 1.32 10.82
C GLY A 240 1.59 0.88 9.78
N ILE A 241 0.31 0.73 10.15
CA ILE A 241 -0.71 0.09 9.29
C ILE A 241 -1.21 1.06 8.21
N LEU A 242 -1.43 2.34 8.54
CA LEU A 242 -1.83 3.31 7.52
C LEU A 242 -0.74 3.52 6.46
N MET A 243 0.52 3.38 6.86
CA MET A 243 1.64 3.60 5.94
C MET A 243 1.85 2.45 4.97
N THR A 244 1.44 1.22 5.31
CA THR A 244 1.44 0.12 4.34
C THR A 244 0.42 0.32 3.22
N VAL A 245 -0.60 1.17 3.42
CA VAL A 245 -1.61 1.48 2.38
C VAL A 245 -1.13 2.59 1.43
N LEU A 246 -0.48 3.62 1.97
CA LEU A 246 -0.06 4.78 1.19
C LEU A 246 1.30 4.59 0.50
N ALA A 247 2.26 3.95 1.18
CA ALA A 247 3.63 3.82 0.68
C ALA A 247 3.76 3.06 -0.66
N PRO A 248 3.00 1.98 -0.93
CA PRO A 248 3.05 1.28 -2.21
C PRO A 248 2.67 2.17 -3.41
N ALA A 249 1.60 2.96 -3.28
CA ALA A 249 1.18 3.88 -4.33
C ALA A 249 2.18 5.02 -4.54
N LEU A 250 2.72 5.58 -3.44
CA LEU A 250 3.81 6.57 -3.49
C LEU A 250 5.03 6.00 -4.23
N LEU A 251 5.45 4.78 -3.89
CA LEU A 251 6.59 4.11 -4.48
C LEU A 251 6.41 3.93 -6.00
N ILE A 252 5.26 3.40 -6.43
CA ILE A 252 4.98 3.16 -7.84
C ILE A 252 4.98 4.48 -8.62
N ILE A 253 4.24 5.49 -8.15
CA ILE A 253 4.06 6.72 -8.93
C ILE A 253 5.32 7.58 -9.00
N THR A 254 6.07 7.67 -7.90
CA THR A 254 7.29 8.48 -7.83
C THR A 254 8.55 7.73 -8.25
N LYS A 255 8.43 6.43 -8.55
CA LYS A 255 9.54 5.52 -8.89
C LYS A 255 10.61 5.42 -7.79
N GLY A 256 10.20 5.39 -6.53
CA GLY A 256 11.11 5.23 -5.38
C GLY A 256 11.94 6.46 -5.04
N ARG A 257 11.52 7.64 -5.50
CA ARG A 257 12.11 8.93 -5.14
C ARG A 257 11.68 9.35 -3.73
N VAL A 258 12.54 9.10 -2.74
CA VAL A 258 12.22 9.21 -1.31
C VAL A 258 11.68 10.60 -0.95
N VAL A 259 12.28 11.69 -1.45
CA VAL A 259 11.85 13.04 -1.07
C VAL A 259 10.46 13.34 -1.61
N ARG A 260 10.19 13.03 -2.88
CA ARG A 260 8.84 13.13 -3.47
C ARG A 260 7.82 12.26 -2.74
N MET A 261 8.17 11.02 -2.43
CA MET A 261 7.29 10.13 -1.68
C MET A 261 6.92 10.74 -0.33
N THR A 262 7.87 11.30 0.40
CA THR A 262 7.62 11.96 1.69
C THR A 262 6.71 13.19 1.52
N ILE A 263 6.98 14.08 0.56
CA ILE A 263 6.18 15.30 0.37
C ILE A 263 4.74 14.97 0.02
N ILE A 264 4.53 14.11 -0.99
CA ILE A 264 3.17 13.72 -1.39
C ILE A 264 2.50 12.95 -0.25
N GLY A 265 3.23 12.08 0.44
CA GLY A 265 2.73 11.34 1.59
C GLY A 265 2.23 12.27 2.70
N THR A 266 2.98 13.31 3.05
CA THR A 266 2.58 14.32 4.04
C THR A 266 1.29 15.03 3.66
N VAL A 267 1.12 15.38 2.38
CA VAL A 267 -0.10 16.03 1.88
C VAL A 267 -1.29 15.07 1.86
N MET A 268 -1.06 13.76 1.68
CA MET A 268 -2.10 12.73 1.68
C MET A 268 -2.58 12.33 3.06
N ILE A 269 -1.73 12.42 4.09
CA ILE A 269 -2.08 12.05 5.47
C ILE A 269 -3.43 12.65 5.93
N PRO A 270 -3.69 13.98 5.79
CA PRO A 270 -4.98 14.56 6.17
C PRO A 270 -6.19 13.90 5.50
N LEU A 271 -6.09 13.61 4.19
CA LEU A 271 -7.19 12.98 3.45
C LEU A 271 -7.51 11.59 3.99
N PHE A 272 -6.48 10.81 4.33
CA PHE A 272 -6.66 9.48 4.92
C PHE A 272 -7.27 9.55 6.33
N LEU A 273 -6.86 10.51 7.15
CA LEU A 273 -7.40 10.71 8.50
C LEU A 273 -8.87 11.13 8.48
N TRP A 274 -9.25 12.04 7.59
CA TRP A 274 -10.65 12.40 7.40
C TRP A 274 -11.48 11.24 6.86
N ALA A 275 -10.99 10.52 5.86
CA ALA A 275 -11.67 9.33 5.35
C ALA A 275 -11.86 8.26 6.45
N ALA A 276 -10.83 8.02 7.26
CA ALA A 276 -10.91 7.12 8.41
C ALA A 276 -11.96 7.59 9.43
N THR A 277 -12.00 8.90 9.70
CA THR A 277 -12.99 9.49 10.61
C THR A 277 -14.42 9.29 10.09
N MET A 278 -14.66 9.49 8.80
CA MET A 278 -15.99 9.33 8.19
C MET A 278 -16.50 7.88 8.22
N ILE A 279 -15.62 6.89 8.08
CA ILE A 279 -16.03 5.47 8.10
C ILE A 279 -16.07 4.86 9.51
N ALA A 280 -15.56 5.58 10.52
CA ALA A 280 -15.42 5.07 11.89
C ALA A 280 -16.78 4.69 12.51
N GLU A 281 -17.83 5.48 12.27
CA GLU A 281 -19.18 5.18 12.76
C GLU A 281 -19.76 3.90 12.16
N PHE A 282 -19.61 3.73 10.84
CA PHE A 282 -20.03 2.52 10.14
C PHE A 282 -19.32 1.28 10.67
N LEU A 283 -18.00 1.35 10.88
CA LEU A 283 -17.23 0.23 11.44
C LEU A 283 -17.63 -0.09 12.88
N THR A 284 -17.90 0.94 13.68
CA THR A 284 -18.37 0.80 15.06
C THR A 284 -19.74 0.13 15.12
N SER A 285 -20.71 0.57 14.31
CA SER A 285 -22.06 0.01 14.28
C SER A 285 -22.06 -1.43 13.77
N THR A 286 -21.27 -1.70 12.72
CA THR A 286 -21.10 -3.05 12.17
C THR A 286 -20.45 -3.99 13.19
N SER A 287 -19.39 -3.54 13.88
CA SER A 287 -18.71 -4.33 14.91
C SER A 287 -19.65 -4.68 16.07
N LYS A 288 -20.49 -3.72 16.52
CA LYS A 288 -21.53 -3.97 17.54
C LYS A 288 -22.58 -4.98 17.06
N ALA A 289 -23.07 -4.83 15.83
CA ALA A 289 -24.06 -5.75 15.25
C ALA A 289 -23.52 -7.19 15.12
N MET A 290 -22.23 -7.34 14.87
CA MET A 290 -21.55 -8.65 14.80
C MET A 290 -21.16 -9.22 16.17
N GLY A 291 -21.38 -8.50 17.27
CA GLY A 291 -20.97 -8.92 18.61
C GLY A 291 -19.45 -8.87 18.84
N ASN A 292 -18.69 -8.23 17.96
CA ASN A 292 -17.22 -8.17 17.99
C ASN A 292 -16.68 -6.81 18.46
N PHE A 293 -17.47 -6.08 19.25
CA PHE A 293 -17.04 -4.79 19.78
C PHE A 293 -16.01 -4.99 20.91
N PRO A 294 -14.82 -4.36 20.84
CA PRO A 294 -13.79 -4.59 21.86
C PRO A 294 -14.25 -4.20 23.26
N THR A 295 -14.08 -5.12 24.22
CA THR A 295 -14.27 -4.82 25.64
C THR A 295 -13.11 -3.96 26.15
N GLY A 296 -13.39 -2.88 26.89
CA GLY A 296 -12.38 -1.97 27.44
C GLY A 296 -12.16 -0.65 26.69
N LEU A 297 -12.99 -0.36 25.69
CA LEU A 297 -13.06 0.96 25.04
C LEU A 297 -13.71 2.01 25.97
N ALA A 298 -13.19 3.24 25.98
CA ALA A 298 -13.78 4.34 26.75
C ALA A 298 -15.20 4.64 26.24
N LYS A 299 -16.13 5.02 27.13
CA LYS A 299 -17.49 5.40 26.72
C LYS A 299 -17.41 6.51 25.65
N GLY A 300 -17.92 6.22 24.45
CA GLY A 300 -17.95 7.16 23.32
C GLY A 300 -16.83 6.98 22.27
N SER A 301 -15.88 6.06 22.43
CA SER A 301 -14.83 5.84 21.41
C SER A 301 -15.34 5.04 20.21
N LEU A 302 -14.96 5.47 19.00
CA LEU A 302 -15.23 4.77 17.75
C LEU A 302 -14.15 3.71 17.46
N PHE A 303 -14.54 2.62 16.81
CA PHE A 303 -13.68 1.51 16.43
C PHE A 303 -13.28 1.61 14.95
N LEU A 304 -11.97 1.55 14.70
CA LEU A 304 -11.36 1.32 13.39
C LEU A 304 -10.48 0.07 13.49
N LEU A 305 -10.37 -0.69 12.39
CA LEU A 305 -9.77 -2.03 12.39
C LEU A 305 -8.40 -2.11 13.10
N SER A 306 -8.32 -3.13 13.98
CA SER A 306 -7.20 -3.73 14.72
C SER A 306 -6.39 -2.90 15.76
N THR A 307 -6.66 -3.29 17.01
CA THR A 307 -5.75 -3.40 18.17
C THR A 307 -5.35 -2.13 18.94
N GLN A 308 -5.87 -2.11 20.17
CA GLN A 308 -5.56 -1.22 21.29
C GLN A 308 -4.06 -1.03 21.55
N ILE A 309 -3.59 0.23 21.61
CA ILE A 309 -2.51 0.61 22.53
C ILE A 309 -3.16 1.29 23.72
N ARG A 310 -3.10 0.63 24.88
CA ARG A 310 -3.50 1.17 26.17
C ARG A 310 -2.46 2.23 26.57
N LEU A 311 -2.68 3.49 26.23
CA LEU A 311 -1.93 4.59 26.85
C LEU A 311 -2.39 4.69 28.31
N ARG A 312 -1.68 4.00 29.21
CA ARG A 312 -1.75 4.31 30.64
C ARG A 312 -1.31 5.76 30.79
N LYS A 313 -2.24 6.64 31.15
CA LYS A 313 -1.88 7.91 31.75
C LYS A 313 -1.08 7.60 33.02
N CYS A 314 0.17 8.07 33.07
CA CYS A 314 0.79 8.41 34.35
C CYS A 314 -0.01 9.56 34.97
#